data_AF-A0A3P6DH00-F1
#
_entry.id   AF-A0A3P6DH00-F1
#
_cell.length_a   1.000
_cell.length_b   1.000
_cell.length_c   1.000
_cell.angle_alpha   90.00
_cell.angle_beta   90.00
_cell.angle_gamma   90.00
#
_symmetry.space_group_name_H-M   'P 1'
#
loop_
_entity.id
_entity.type
_entity.pdbx_description
1 polymer ?
#
loop_
_entity_poly.entity_id
_entity_poly.type
_entity_poly.pdbx_seq_one_letter_code
_entity_poly.pdbx_strand_id
1 'polypeptide(L)' 'MGKDTIADIITSIRNADMNRKGTVRIGSTNITTESIVKILLQEGFIENVKRKHHRNQYFFFFLP' A
#
# COMPACT_ATOMS: atom_id res chain seq x y z
N MET A 1 -7.74 -12.00 0.71
CA MET A 1 -6.41 -11.81 0.10
C MET A 1 -6.28 -12.87 -0.96
N GLY A 2 -6.12 -12.47 -2.21
CA GLY A 2 -5.92 -13.40 -3.31
C GLY A 2 -4.58 -14.13 -3.14
N LYS A 3 -4.36 -15.18 -3.95
CA LYS A 3 -3.07 -15.89 -3.98
C LYS A 3 -1.90 -14.97 -4.36
N ASP A 4 -2.17 -13.85 -5.04
CA ASP A 4 -1.18 -12.88 -5.49
C ASP A 4 -1.26 -11.58 -4.67
N THR A 5 -0.25 -11.37 -3.83
CA THR A 5 -0.17 -10.19 -2.96
C THR A 5 0.21 -8.92 -3.73
N ILE A 6 0.96 -9.03 -4.84
CA ILE A 6 1.38 -7.87 -5.64
C ILE A 6 0.18 -7.34 -6.42
N ALA A 7 -0.59 -8.24 -7.04
CA ALA A 7 -1.82 -7.88 -7.73
C ALA A 7 -2.84 -7.22 -6.79
N ASP A 8 -2.97 -7.72 -5.54
CA ASP A 8 -3.83 -7.13 -4.52
C ASP A 8 -3.39 -5.68 -4.16
N ILE A 9 -2.07 -5.42 -4.07
CA ILE A 9 -1.53 -4.07 -3.81
C ILE A 9 -1.87 -3.11 -4.94
N ILE A 10 -1.52 -3.46 -6.18
CA ILE A 10 -1.73 -2.61 -7.36
C ILE A 10 -3.22 -2.32 -7.54
N THR A 11 -4.07 -3.35 -7.39
CA THR A 11 -5.52 -3.21 -7.48
C THR A 11 -6.07 -2.26 -6.40
N SER A 12 -5.55 -2.34 -5.17
CA SER A 12 -5.98 -1.47 -4.07
C SER A 12 -5.62 0.00 -4.31
N ILE A 13 -4.42 0.27 -4.85
CA ILE A 13 -3.98 1.62 -5.22
C ILE A 13 -4.86 2.17 -6.33
N ARG A 14 -5.04 1.44 -7.43
CA ARG A 14 -5.89 1.84 -8.55
C ARG A 14 -7.32 2.15 -8.11
N ASN A 15 -7.90 1.30 -7.24
CA ASN A 15 -9.26 1.50 -6.76
C ASN A 15 -9.39 2.71 -5.82
N ALA A 16 -8.35 3.04 -5.07
CA ALA A 16 -8.36 4.24 -4.23
C ALA A 16 -8.29 5.50 -5.10
N ASP A 17 -7.39 5.51 -6.08
CA ASP A 17 -7.24 6.61 -7.05
C ASP A 17 -8.53 6.86 -7.85
N MET A 18 -9.10 5.80 -8.45
CA MET A 18 -10.38 5.90 -9.17
C MET A 18 -11.53 6.43 -8.30
N ASN A 19 -11.50 6.14 -7.00
CA ASN A 19 -12.50 6.64 -6.04
C ASN A 19 -12.10 7.97 -5.38
N ARG A 20 -11.04 8.63 -5.86
CA ARG A 20 -10.49 9.89 -5.31
C ARG A 20 -10.19 9.81 -3.81
N LYS A 21 -9.77 8.64 -3.34
CA LYS A 21 -9.35 8.42 -1.95
C LYS A 21 -7.84 8.62 -1.85
N GLY A 22 -7.41 9.67 -1.15
CA GLY A 22 -5.99 9.92 -0.86
C GLY A 22 -5.37 8.97 0.18
N THR A 23 -6.03 7.85 0.51
CA THR A 23 -5.49 6.89 1.49
C THR A 23 -5.83 5.45 1.16
N VAL A 24 -4.82 4.57 1.16
CA VAL A 24 -4.97 3.13 0.91
C VAL A 24 -4.50 2.34 2.12
N ARG A 25 -5.28 1.36 2.59
CA ARG A 25 -4.85 0.43 3.66
C ARG A 25 -4.51 -0.92 3.05
N ILE A 26 -3.27 -1.38 3.27
CA ILE A 26 -2.78 -2.66 2.75
C ILE A 26 -2.23 -3.52 3.90
N GLY A 27 -2.48 -4.82 3.87
CA GLY A 27 -1.88 -5.77 4.81
C GLY A 27 -0.34 -5.72 4.76
N SER A 28 0.30 -5.58 5.91
CA SER A 28 1.74 -5.70 6.08
C SER A 28 2.07 -7.17 6.34
N THR A 29 1.96 -7.98 5.28
CA THR A 29 2.04 -9.44 5.41
C THR A 29 3.41 -10.01 5.07
N ASN A 30 4.23 -9.36 4.24
CA ASN A 30 5.52 -9.92 3.78
C ASN A 30 6.60 -8.87 3.48
N ILE A 31 7.87 -9.29 3.46
CA ILE A 31 9.06 -8.49 3.04
C ILE A 31 8.81 -7.80 1.69
N THR A 32 8.14 -8.49 0.77
CA THR A 32 7.78 -7.98 -0.56
C THR A 32 6.97 -6.70 -0.50
N THR A 33 6.00 -6.59 0.42
CA THR A 33 5.21 -5.38 0.58
C THR A 33 6.10 -4.21 1.00
N GLU A 34 7.01 -4.42 1.96
CA GLU A 34 7.93 -3.38 2.42
C GLU A 34 8.87 -2.87 1.32
N SER A 35 9.42 -3.78 0.49
CA SER A 35 10.26 -3.40 -0.64
C SER A 35 9.48 -2.60 -1.69
N ILE A 36 8.25 -3.00 -2.02
CA ILE A 36 7.41 -2.27 -2.97
C ILE A 36 7.07 -0.88 -2.44
N VAL A 37 6.68 -0.75 -1.17
CA VAL A 37 6.39 0.54 -0.52
C VAL A 37 7.58 1.49 -0.67
N LYS A 38 8.80 0.99 -0.39
CA LYS A 38 10.03 1.79 -0.49
C LYS A 38 10.25 2.30 -1.92
N ILE A 39 10.09 1.44 -2.92
CA ILE A 39 10.21 1.82 -4.33
C ILE A 39 9.16 2.87 -4.68
N LEU A 40 7.89 2.64 -4.34
CA LEU A 40 6.81 3.59 -4.64
C LEU A 40 7.02 4.96 -3.99
N LEU A 41 7.55 4.99 -2.77
CA LEU A 41 7.88 6.24 -2.08
C LEU A 41 9.08 6.94 -2.71
N GLN A 42 10.12 6.19 -3.08
CA GLN A 42 11.34 6.73 -3.69
C GLN A 42 11.06 7.32 -5.08
N GLU A 43 10.21 6.67 -5.87
CA GLU A 43 9.81 7.12 -7.20
C GLU A 43 8.72 8.22 -7.17
N GLY A 44 8.22 8.57 -5.98
CA GLY A 44 7.22 9.62 -5.80
C GLY A 44 5.78 9.23 -6.22
N PHE A 45 5.50 7.94 -6.41
CA PHE A 45 4.14 7.47 -6.69
C PHE A 45 3.21 7.54 -5.49
N ILE A 46 3.77 7.53 -4.28
CA ILE A 46 3.05 7.77 -3.02
C ILE A 46 3.76 8.87 -2.25
N GLU A 47 3.00 9.74 -1.58
CA GLU A 47 3.57 10.86 -0.83
C GLU A 47 4.14 10.42 0.52
N ASN A 48 3.52 9.43 1.15
CA ASN A 48 3.90 8.99 2.48
C ASN A 48 3.40 7.57 2.77
N VAL A 49 4.05 6.92 3.74
CA VAL A 49 3.60 5.65 4.30
C VAL A 49 3.57 5.68 5.84
N LYS A 50 2.45 5.26 6.43
CA LYS A 50 2.35 5.02 7.87
C LYS A 50 2.17 3.53 8.17
N ARG A 51 3.04 2.96 9.00
CA ARG A 51 2.94 1.57 9.46
C ARG A 51 2.23 1.51 10.81
N LYS A 52 1.27 0.58 10.96
CA LYS A 52 0.62 0.28 12.24
C LYS A 52 0.86 -1.16 12.65
N HIS A 53 1.40 -1.34 13.86
CA HIS A 53 1.74 -2.63 14.49
C HIS A 53 0.76 -2.98 15.62
N HIS A 54 -0.51 -3.25 15.31
CA HIS A 54 -1.46 -3.65 16.37
C HIS A 54 -2.42 -4.75 15.91
N ARG A 55 -2.29 -5.96 16.47
CA ARG A 55 -2.98 -7.25 16.17
C ARG A 55 -2.99 -7.70 14.70
N ASN A 56 -3.20 -6.80 13.75
CA ASN A 56 -3.03 -6.99 12.32
C ASN A 56 -2.11 -5.86 11.80
N GLN A 57 -1.01 -6.22 11.16
CA GLN A 57 -0.04 -5.25 10.63
C GLN A 57 -0.58 -4.64 9.32
N TYR A 58 -0.56 -3.31 9.17
CA TYR A 58 -0.98 -2.62 7.94
C TYR A 58 -0.11 -1.42 7.60
N PHE A 59 -0.05 -1.10 6.31
CA PHE A 59 0.47 0.15 5.77
C PHE A 59 -0.67 1.05 5.29
N PHE A 60 -0.54 2.33 5.55
CA PHE A 60 -1.34 3.39 4.95
C PHE A 60 -0.51 4.12 3.90
N PHE A 61 -0.97 4.14 2.65
CA PHE A 61 -0.37 4.96 1.59
C PHE A 61 -1.15 6.24 1.43
N PHE A 62 -0.44 7.33 1.17
CA PHE A 62 -1.02 8.61 0.79
C PHE A 62 -0.73 8.82 -0.70
N LEU A 63 -1.78 9.01 -1.49
CA LEU A 63 -1.69 9.28 -2.92
C LEU A 63 -1.69 10.79 -3.15
N PRO A 64 -0.93 11.31 -4.13
CA PRO A 64 -0.93 12.72 -4.50
C PRO A 64 -2.27 13.19 -5.09
#